data_AF-A0A1V3WQN2-F1
#
_entry.id   AF-A0A1V3WQN2-F1
#
_cell.length_a   1.000
_cell.length_b   1.000
_cell.length_c   1.000
_cell.angle_alpha   90.00
_cell.angle_beta   90.00
_cell.angle_gamma   90.00
#
_symmetry.space_group_name_H-M   'P 1'
#
loop_
_entity.id
_entity.type
_entity.pdbx_description
1 polymer ?
#
loop_
_entity_poly.entity_id
_entity_poly.type
_entity_poly.pdbx_seq_one_letter_code
_entity_poly.pdbx_strand_id
1 'polypeptide(L)'
;MNLVVLTAALSSLNAGLYSTGRILRSMAINGSGPRFTAPMSKNGVPYGGILLTAGIGLFGIVLNAIKPSQAFEIVLHIAATGVIVAWATIVACQLRFHRLTTAGTLQRPHFRMPLSPYSGWLTLVFLAAVLILMLFNQTYGRWMLAAMLVGIPALIGGWYLVRHRVLTTAHHTAETTQPTQ
;
A
#
# COMPACT_ATOMS: atom_id res chain seq x y z
N MET A 1 30.67 10.98 -9.62
CA MET A 1 29.29 11.17 -9.11
C MET A 1 28.33 10.05 -9.50
N ASN A 2 28.44 9.48 -10.72
CA ASN A 2 27.49 8.47 -11.22
C ASN A 2 27.51 7.13 -10.46
N LEU A 3 28.67 6.65 -10.00
CA LEU A 3 28.77 5.34 -9.32
C LEU A 3 28.07 5.34 -7.95
N VAL A 4 28.20 6.43 -7.17
CA VAL A 4 27.52 6.57 -5.87
C VAL A 4 26.00 6.59 -6.05
N VAL A 5 25.51 7.34 -7.03
CA VAL A 5 24.06 7.40 -7.34
C VAL A 5 23.54 6.05 -7.81
N LEU A 6 24.29 5.35 -8.68
CA LEU A 6 23.91 4.01 -9.16
C LEU A 6 23.83 3.00 -8.01
N THR A 7 24.84 2.98 -7.14
CA THR A 7 24.87 2.07 -5.97
C THR A 7 23.75 2.39 -4.98
N ALA A 8 23.46 3.68 -4.75
CA ALA A 8 22.34 4.10 -3.90
C ALA A 8 20.99 3.65 -4.49
N ALA A 9 20.80 3.81 -5.80
CA ALA A 9 19.59 3.37 -6.49
C ALA A 9 19.41 1.84 -6.43
N LEU A 10 20.49 1.07 -6.70
CA LEU A 10 20.47 -0.39 -6.61
C LEU A 10 20.19 -0.88 -5.18
N SER A 11 20.76 -0.23 -4.17
CA SER A 11 20.51 -0.54 -2.76
C SER A 11 19.05 -0.29 -2.38
N SER A 12 18.50 0.87 -2.77
CA SER A 12 17.09 1.21 -2.54
C SER A 12 16.15 0.23 -3.24
N LEU A 13 16.46 -0.18 -4.47
CA LEU A 13 15.69 -1.17 -5.22
C LEU A 13 15.70 -2.54 -4.51
N ASN A 14 16.86 -3.01 -4.06
CA ASN A 14 16.98 -4.29 -3.35
C ASN A 14 16.19 -4.28 -2.03
N ALA A 15 16.32 -3.21 -1.23
CA ALA A 15 15.55 -3.04 -0.01
C ALA A 15 14.03 -2.96 -0.30
N GLY A 16 13.64 -2.25 -1.35
CA GLY A 16 12.26 -2.11 -1.79
C GLY A 16 11.63 -3.45 -2.20
N LEU A 17 12.31 -4.22 -3.05
CA LEU A 17 11.84 -5.55 -3.48
C LEU A 17 11.64 -6.49 -2.30
N TYR A 18 12.61 -6.52 -1.39
CA TYR A 18 12.56 -7.41 -0.22
C TYR A 18 11.47 -7.00 0.78
N SER A 19 11.35 -5.70 1.06
CA SER A 19 10.32 -5.16 1.94
C SER A 19 8.91 -5.42 1.38
N THR A 20 8.67 -5.08 0.12
CA THR A 20 7.37 -5.33 -0.54
C THR A 20 7.06 -6.83 -0.60
N GLY A 21 8.04 -7.68 -0.89
CA GLY A 21 7.86 -9.12 -0.88
C GLY A 21 7.40 -9.66 0.49
N ARG A 22 7.96 -9.13 1.59
CA ARG A 22 7.55 -9.49 2.95
C ARG A 22 6.18 -8.94 3.31
N ILE A 23 5.85 -7.71 2.91
CA ILE A 23 4.51 -7.13 3.11
C ILE A 23 3.46 -7.99 2.39
N LEU A 24 3.72 -8.34 1.13
CA LEU A 24 2.79 -9.12 0.33
C LEU A 24 2.61 -10.54 0.87
N ARG A 25 3.68 -11.14 1.41
CA ARG A 25 3.58 -12.40 2.13
C ARG A 25 2.74 -12.29 3.40
N SER A 26 2.95 -11.24 4.21
CA SER A 26 2.13 -10.99 5.40
C SER A 26 0.65 -10.85 5.03
N MET A 27 0.35 -10.13 3.95
CA MET A 27 -1.02 -10.04 3.44
C MET A 27 -1.58 -11.40 3.02
N ALA A 28 -0.80 -12.23 2.34
CA ALA A 28 -1.24 -13.57 1.90
C ALA A 28 -1.50 -14.52 3.06
N ILE A 29 -0.67 -14.50 4.11
CA ILE A 29 -0.86 -15.28 5.34
C ILE A 29 -2.14 -14.83 6.06
N ASN A 30 -2.40 -13.52 6.10
CA ASN A 30 -3.63 -12.95 6.67
C ASN A 30 -4.88 -13.14 5.78
N GLY A 31 -4.78 -13.91 4.70
CA GLY A 31 -5.90 -14.18 3.78
C GLY A 31 -6.22 -13.05 2.79
N SER A 32 -5.63 -11.86 2.97
CA SER A 32 -5.84 -10.63 2.20
C SER A 32 -5.03 -10.54 0.88
N GLY A 33 -4.01 -11.38 0.72
CA GLY A 33 -3.08 -11.36 -0.43
C GLY A 33 -3.16 -12.59 -1.35
N PRO A 34 -2.42 -12.59 -2.48
CA PRO A 34 -2.37 -13.73 -3.40
C PRO A 34 -1.74 -14.97 -2.75
N ARG A 35 -2.35 -16.14 -2.88
CA ARG A 35 -1.86 -17.37 -2.21
C ARG A 35 -0.43 -17.76 -2.61
N PHE A 36 -0.03 -17.50 -3.85
CA PHE A 36 1.30 -17.84 -4.34
C PHE A 36 2.43 -17.00 -3.71
N THR A 37 2.13 -15.92 -3.00
CA THR A 37 3.13 -15.09 -2.30
C THR A 37 3.31 -15.48 -0.83
N ALA A 38 2.53 -16.45 -0.33
CA ALA A 38 2.65 -16.98 1.03
C ALA A 38 3.89 -17.88 1.27
N PRO A 39 4.33 -18.74 0.31
CA PRO A 39 5.47 -19.64 0.53
C PRO A 39 6.81 -18.91 0.67
N MET A 40 7.74 -19.52 1.40
CA MET A 40 9.15 -19.10 1.47
C MET A 40 10.04 -20.09 0.71
N SER A 41 11.18 -19.58 0.22
CA SER A 41 12.31 -20.41 -0.15
C SER A 41 13.00 -21.00 1.09
N LYS A 42 13.84 -22.03 0.92
CA LYS A 42 14.67 -22.65 1.97
C LYS A 42 15.50 -21.63 2.75
N ASN A 43 15.88 -20.53 2.10
CA ASN A 43 16.68 -19.45 2.69
C ASN A 43 15.84 -18.37 3.39
N GLY A 44 14.55 -18.61 3.63
CA GLY A 44 13.67 -17.65 4.32
C GLY A 44 13.32 -16.41 3.48
N VAL A 45 13.31 -16.54 2.14
CA VAL A 45 13.02 -15.44 1.22
C VAL A 45 11.62 -15.61 0.60
N PRO A 46 10.73 -14.59 0.65
CA PRO A 46 9.41 -14.64 0.02
C PRO A 46 9.51 -14.43 -1.51
N TYR A 47 9.97 -15.45 -2.22
CA TYR A 47 10.28 -15.35 -3.66
C TYR A 47 9.06 -14.96 -4.51
N GLY A 48 7.85 -15.45 -4.18
CA GLY A 48 6.65 -15.13 -4.94
C GLY A 48 6.33 -13.63 -4.95
N GLY A 49 6.52 -12.95 -3.81
CA GLY A 49 6.31 -11.50 -3.73
C GLY A 49 7.41 -10.68 -4.42
N ILE A 50 8.65 -11.15 -4.34
CA ILE A 50 9.78 -10.52 -5.05
C ILE A 50 9.59 -10.63 -6.57
N LEU A 51 9.24 -11.82 -7.07
CA LEU A 51 9.05 -12.04 -8.51
C LEU A 51 7.89 -11.22 -9.06
N LEU A 52 6.79 -11.10 -8.31
CA LEU A 52 5.68 -10.24 -8.69
C LEU A 52 6.11 -8.77 -8.78
N THR A 53 6.81 -8.27 -7.76
CA THR A 53 7.26 -6.86 -7.73
C THR A 53 8.28 -6.58 -8.84
N ALA A 54 9.20 -7.51 -9.09
CA ALA A 54 10.14 -7.43 -10.20
C ALA A 54 9.43 -7.43 -11.56
N GLY A 55 8.39 -8.26 -11.73
CA GLY A 55 7.57 -8.29 -12.94
C GLY A 55 6.86 -6.95 -13.21
N ILE A 56 6.35 -6.29 -12.17
CA ILE A 56 5.80 -4.93 -12.29
C ILE A 56 6.92 -3.93 -12.68
N GLY A 57 8.11 -4.06 -12.09
CA GLY A 57 9.27 -3.25 -12.47
C GLY A 57 9.66 -3.39 -13.94
N LEU A 58 9.60 -4.60 -14.51
CA LEU A 58 9.84 -4.85 -15.93
C LEU A 58 8.86 -4.08 -16.83
N PHE A 59 7.60 -3.91 -16.40
CA PHE A 59 6.64 -3.09 -17.14
C PHE A 59 7.09 -1.61 -17.22
N GLY A 60 7.71 -1.09 -16.15
CA GLY A 60 8.33 0.24 -16.16
C GLY A 60 9.46 0.36 -17.19
N ILE A 61 10.27 -0.70 -17.35
CA ILE A 61 11.33 -0.75 -18.37
C ILE A 61 10.73 -0.72 -19.78
N VAL A 62 9.66 -1.50 -20.02
CA VAL A 62 8.94 -1.50 -21.31
C VAL A 62 8.34 -0.12 -21.59
N LEU A 63 7.72 0.53 -20.60
CA LEU A 63 7.19 1.88 -20.74
C LEU A 63 8.30 2.89 -21.09
N ASN A 64 9.48 2.76 -20.47
CA ASN A 64 10.64 3.58 -20.78
C ASN A 64 11.17 3.35 -22.20
N ALA A 65 11.07 2.13 -22.73
CA ALA A 65 11.46 1.84 -24.12
C ALA A 65 10.52 2.51 -25.15
N ILE A 66 9.23 2.67 -24.82
CA ILE A 66 8.23 3.27 -25.73
C ILE A 66 8.19 4.80 -25.60
N LYS A 67 8.26 5.35 -24.38
CA LYS A 67 8.19 6.79 -24.10
C LYS A 67 9.27 7.27 -23.11
N PRO A 68 10.55 7.28 -23.50
CA PRO A 68 11.66 7.53 -22.58
C PRO A 68 11.60 8.92 -21.91
N SER A 69 11.14 9.95 -22.61
CA SER A 69 11.06 11.32 -22.07
C SER A 69 9.92 11.53 -21.06
N GLN A 70 8.94 10.63 -21.00
CA GLN A 70 7.74 10.77 -20.15
C GLN A 70 7.59 9.63 -19.15
N ALA A 71 8.24 8.48 -19.36
CA ALA A 71 8.05 7.28 -18.55
C ALA A 71 8.32 7.51 -17.06
N PHE A 72 9.40 8.23 -16.74
CA PHE A 72 9.73 8.55 -15.35
C PHE A 72 8.60 9.32 -14.66
N GLU A 73 8.13 10.42 -15.27
CA GLU A 73 7.07 11.26 -14.71
C GLU A 73 5.73 10.50 -14.62
N ILE A 74 5.40 9.68 -15.62
CA ILE A 74 4.18 8.85 -15.58
C ILE A 74 4.21 7.90 -14.39
N VAL A 75 5.31 7.16 -14.22
CA VAL A 75 5.46 6.21 -13.10
C VAL A 75 5.49 6.94 -11.77
N LEU A 76 6.17 8.09 -11.70
CA LEU A 76 6.25 8.91 -10.50
C LEU A 76 4.87 9.42 -10.07
N HIS A 77 4.07 9.92 -11.00
CA HIS A 77 2.70 10.37 -10.73
C HIS A 77 1.80 9.22 -10.24
N ILE A 78 1.85 8.05 -10.89
CA ILE A 78 1.08 6.87 -10.48
C ILE A 78 1.50 6.40 -9.08
N ALA A 79 2.81 6.33 -8.81
CA ALA A 79 3.35 5.96 -7.51
C ALA A 79 2.95 6.95 -6.42
N ALA A 80 3.07 8.26 -6.69
CA ALA A 80 2.68 9.32 -5.76
C ALA A 80 1.18 9.24 -5.41
N THR A 81 0.29 9.00 -6.39
CA THR A 81 -1.13 8.77 -6.13
C THR A 81 -1.35 7.57 -5.21
N GLY A 82 -0.67 6.46 -5.45
CA GLY A 82 -0.73 5.27 -4.59
C GLY A 82 -0.30 5.56 -3.14
N VAL A 83 0.78 6.33 -2.97
CA VAL A 83 1.29 6.75 -1.65
C VAL A 83 0.26 7.65 -0.95
N ILE A 84 -0.32 8.64 -1.64
CA ILE A 84 -1.35 9.52 -1.08
C ILE A 84 -2.56 8.71 -0.61
N VAL A 85 -3.05 7.78 -1.43
CA VAL A 85 -4.18 6.91 -1.07
C VAL A 85 -3.85 6.03 0.14
N ALA A 86 -2.64 5.47 0.21
CA ALA A 86 -2.19 4.67 1.34
C ALA A 86 -2.18 5.49 2.64
N TRP A 87 -1.59 6.69 2.62
CA TRP A 87 -1.58 7.59 3.78
C TRP A 87 -2.98 8.05 4.18
N ALA A 88 -3.82 8.42 3.22
CA ALA A 88 -5.21 8.78 3.48
C ALA A 88 -5.96 7.63 4.16
N THR A 89 -5.73 6.39 3.72
CA THR A 89 -6.33 5.19 4.33
C THR A 89 -5.82 4.98 5.76
N ILE A 90 -4.52 5.14 6.03
CA ILE A 90 -3.96 5.05 7.38
C ILE A 90 -4.62 6.07 8.31
N VAL A 91 -4.73 7.33 7.88
CA VAL A 91 -5.36 8.40 8.67
C VAL A 91 -6.86 8.15 8.87
N ALA A 92 -7.56 7.67 7.85
CA ALA A 92 -8.98 7.31 7.96
C ALA A 92 -9.22 6.17 8.95
N CYS A 93 -8.37 5.13 8.92
CA CYS A 93 -8.39 4.04 9.90
C CYS A 93 -8.12 4.55 11.31
N GLN A 94 -7.15 5.45 11.48
CA GLN A 94 -6.84 6.08 12.77
C GLN A 94 -8.03 6.91 13.30
N LEU A 95 -8.68 7.72 12.46
CA LEU A 95 -9.87 8.50 12.85
C LEU A 95 -11.04 7.59 13.22
N ARG A 96 -11.26 6.50 12.49
CA ARG A 96 -12.26 5.48 12.83
C ARG A 96 -11.94 4.81 14.16
N PHE A 97 -10.68 4.44 14.39
CA PHE A 97 -10.22 3.89 15.66
C PHE A 97 -10.47 4.87 16.82
N HIS A 98 -10.13 6.16 16.63
CA HIS A 98 -10.43 7.20 17.62
C HIS A 98 -11.93 7.24 17.96
N ARG A 99 -12.81 7.27 16.94
CA ARG A 99 -14.26 7.25 17.15
C ARG A 99 -14.73 6.02 17.94
N LEU A 100 -14.20 4.83 17.63
CA LEU A 100 -14.54 3.59 18.34
C LEU A 100 -14.05 3.59 19.80
N THR A 101 -12.88 4.19 20.07
CA THR A 101 -12.41 4.34 21.46
C THR A 101 -13.24 5.37 22.25
N THR A 102 -13.70 6.44 21.61
CA THR A 102 -14.61 7.42 22.26
C THR A 102 -15.99 6.82 22.52
N ALA A 103 -16.46 5.91 21.66
CA ALA A 103 -17.71 5.18 21.84
C ALA A 103 -17.64 4.06 22.90
N GLY A 104 -16.47 3.83 23.51
CA GLY A 104 -16.27 2.81 24.55
C GLY A 104 -16.15 1.37 24.04
N THR A 105 -16.17 1.14 22.71
CA THR A 105 -16.07 -0.21 22.12
C THR A 105 -14.65 -0.77 22.12
N LEU A 106 -13.64 0.12 22.11
CA LEU A 106 -12.23 -0.26 22.09
C LEU A 106 -11.47 0.46 23.20
N GLN A 107 -10.51 -0.24 23.80
CA GLN A 107 -9.65 0.34 24.83
C GLN A 107 -8.68 1.34 24.21
N ARG A 108 -8.58 2.52 24.84
CA ARG A 108 -7.75 3.61 24.32
C ARG A 108 -6.26 3.29 24.57
N PRO A 109 -5.37 3.43 23.56
CA PRO A 109 -3.95 3.20 23.74
C PRO A 109 -3.32 4.16 24.76
N HIS A 110 -2.27 3.69 25.45
CA HIS A 110 -1.50 4.51 26.40
C HIS A 110 -0.80 5.68 25.70
N PHE A 111 -0.26 5.45 24.50
CA PHE A 111 0.33 6.48 23.66
C PHE A 111 -0.75 7.23 22.88
N ARG A 112 -0.83 8.56 23.10
CA ARG A 112 -1.88 9.41 22.54
C ARG A 112 -1.28 10.36 21.52
N MET A 113 -1.93 10.46 20.36
CA MET A 113 -1.55 11.46 19.37
C MET A 113 -1.99 12.85 19.86
N PRO A 114 -1.07 13.84 19.97
CA PRO A 114 -1.45 15.20 20.29
C PRO A 114 -2.36 15.77 19.20
N LEU A 115 -3.33 16.61 19.59
CA LEU A 115 -4.31 17.25 18.69
C LEU A 115 -5.27 16.28 17.97
N SER A 116 -5.36 15.01 18.37
CA SER A 116 -6.39 14.09 17.84
C SER A 116 -7.80 14.54 18.28
N PRO A 117 -8.80 14.64 17.38
CA PRO A 117 -8.83 14.17 15.99
C PRO A 117 -8.54 15.24 14.92
N TYR A 118 -8.30 16.50 15.29
CA TYR A 118 -8.15 17.62 14.36
C TYR A 118 -6.95 17.45 13.42
N SER A 119 -5.82 16.94 13.94
CA SER A 119 -4.63 16.67 13.14
C SER A 119 -4.91 15.70 11.99
N GLY A 120 -5.72 14.66 12.22
CA GLY A 120 -6.11 13.71 11.17
C GLY A 120 -6.96 14.33 10.07
N TRP A 121 -7.94 15.18 10.43
CA TRP A 121 -8.74 15.91 9.45
C TRP A 121 -7.89 16.89 8.63
N LEU A 122 -6.99 17.62 9.28
CA LEU A 122 -6.06 18.52 8.62
C LEU A 122 -5.19 17.77 7.60
N THR A 123 -4.66 16.59 7.97
CA THR A 123 -3.88 15.75 7.06
C THR A 123 -4.72 15.26 5.88
N LEU A 124 -5.97 14.85 6.08
CA LEU A 124 -6.84 14.43 4.97
C LEU A 124 -7.13 15.58 4.00
N VAL A 125 -7.41 16.79 4.52
CA VAL A 125 -7.60 17.98 3.68
C VAL A 125 -6.34 18.32 2.90
N PHE A 126 -5.16 18.24 3.55
CA PHE A 126 -3.87 18.45 2.89
C PHE A 126 -3.63 17.43 1.77
N LEU A 127 -3.83 16.14 2.03
CA LEU A 127 -3.67 15.09 1.02
C LEU A 127 -4.66 15.24 -0.14
N ALA A 128 -5.90 15.66 0.13
CA ALA A 128 -6.88 15.97 -0.90
C ALA A 128 -6.45 17.17 -1.76
N ALA A 129 -5.92 18.23 -1.15
CA ALA A 129 -5.39 19.39 -1.87
C ALA A 129 -4.21 19.01 -2.78
N VAL A 130 -3.29 18.17 -2.31
CA VAL A 130 -2.17 17.66 -3.13
C VAL A 130 -2.68 16.85 -4.31
N LEU A 131 -3.67 15.98 -4.10
CA LEU A 131 -4.27 15.17 -5.16
C LEU A 131 -4.95 16.06 -6.21
N ILE A 132 -5.67 17.10 -5.79
CA ILE A 132 -6.26 18.11 -6.69
C ILE A 132 -5.17 18.84 -7.48
N LEU A 133 -4.07 19.24 -6.83
CA LEU A 133 -2.96 19.91 -7.51
C LEU A 133 -2.31 19.00 -8.57
N MET A 134 -2.15 17.70 -8.27
CA MET A 134 -1.67 16.72 -9.24
C MET A 134 -2.62 16.55 -10.43
N LEU A 135 -3.93 16.72 -10.22
CA LEU A 135 -4.94 16.64 -11.29
C LEU A 135 -4.83 17.80 -12.28
N PHE A 136 -4.49 19.00 -11.81
CA PHE A 136 -4.29 20.17 -12.67
C PHE A 136 -3.07 20.08 -13.59
N ASN A 137 -2.21 19.08 -13.41
CA ASN A 137 -1.12 18.82 -14.34
C ASN A 137 -1.69 18.26 -15.66
N GLN A 138 -1.80 19.11 -16.69
CA GLN A 138 -2.44 18.75 -17.97
C GLN A 138 -1.79 17.55 -18.69
N THR A 139 -0.50 17.32 -18.47
CA THR A 139 0.26 16.26 -19.14
C THR A 139 0.12 14.91 -18.44
N TYR A 140 0.20 14.89 -17.11
CA TYR A 140 0.27 13.64 -16.33
C TYR A 140 -1.01 13.34 -15.53
N GLY A 141 -1.90 14.31 -15.35
CA GLY A 141 -3.18 14.14 -14.65
C GLY A 141 -4.07 13.05 -15.27
N ARG A 142 -3.98 12.83 -16.59
CA ARG A 142 -4.70 11.75 -17.27
C ARG A 142 -4.26 10.36 -16.82
N TRP A 143 -2.97 10.17 -16.57
CA TRP A 143 -2.41 8.90 -16.08
C TRP A 143 -2.80 8.66 -14.62
N MET A 144 -2.83 9.72 -13.80
CA MET A 144 -3.38 9.65 -12.45
C MET A 144 -4.86 9.23 -12.47
N LEU A 145 -5.69 9.88 -13.29
CA LEU A 145 -7.10 9.53 -13.41
C LEU A 145 -7.29 8.09 -13.88
N ALA A 146 -6.52 7.64 -14.87
CA ALA A 146 -6.53 6.25 -15.32
C ALA A 146 -6.16 5.29 -14.18
N ALA A 147 -5.11 5.60 -13.40
CA ALA A 147 -4.70 4.81 -12.25
C ALA A 147 -5.78 4.76 -11.17
N MET A 148 -6.50 5.86 -10.91
CA MET A 148 -7.63 5.86 -9.96
C MET A 148 -8.84 5.10 -10.51
N LEU A 149 -9.16 5.28 -11.79
CA LEU A 149 -10.28 4.63 -12.47
C LEU A 149 -10.09 3.11 -12.52
N VAL A 150 -8.86 2.62 -12.65
CA VAL A 150 -8.54 1.18 -12.59
C VAL A 150 -8.36 0.72 -11.14
N GLY A 151 -7.67 1.52 -10.32
CA GLY A 151 -7.30 1.19 -8.95
C GLY A 151 -8.49 1.06 -8.01
N ILE A 152 -9.47 1.97 -8.08
CA ILE A 152 -10.65 1.94 -7.21
C ILE A 152 -11.50 0.68 -7.46
N PRO A 153 -11.90 0.34 -8.71
CA PRO A 153 -12.59 -0.92 -8.97
C PRO A 153 -11.76 -2.15 -8.64
N ALA A 154 -10.43 -2.12 -8.88
CA ALA A 154 -9.56 -3.22 -8.51
C ALA A 154 -9.51 -3.44 -6.99
N LEU A 155 -9.50 -2.38 -6.19
CA LEU A 155 -9.57 -2.47 -4.72
C LEU A 155 -10.93 -2.98 -4.26
N ILE A 156 -12.03 -2.49 -4.85
CA ILE A 156 -13.39 -2.94 -4.52
C ILE A 156 -13.58 -4.41 -4.91
N GLY A 157 -13.27 -4.78 -6.15
CA GLY A 157 -13.35 -6.15 -6.65
C GLY A 157 -12.42 -7.09 -5.88
N GLY A 158 -11.19 -6.64 -5.61
CA GLY A 158 -10.24 -7.34 -4.75
C GLY A 158 -10.79 -7.60 -3.36
N TRP A 159 -11.42 -6.60 -2.72
CA TRP A 159 -12.08 -6.79 -1.44
C TRP A 159 -13.19 -7.86 -1.52
N TYR A 160 -14.06 -7.82 -2.53
CA TYR A 160 -15.11 -8.83 -2.69
C TYR A 160 -14.58 -10.25 -2.92
N LEU A 161 -13.50 -10.40 -3.68
CA LEU A 161 -12.85 -11.70 -3.92
C LEU A 161 -12.17 -12.25 -2.67
N VAL A 162 -11.72 -11.37 -1.78
CA VAL A 162 -10.84 -11.74 -0.67
C VAL A 162 -11.58 -11.76 0.67
N ARG A 163 -12.72 -11.05 0.81
CA ARG A 163 -13.49 -10.90 2.06
C ARG A 163 -13.77 -12.22 2.75
N HIS A 164 -14.12 -13.27 2.00
CA HIS A 164 -14.43 -14.58 2.57
C HIS A 164 -13.20 -15.18 3.24
N ARG A 165 -12.01 -15.04 2.62
CA ARG A 165 -10.74 -15.53 3.17
C ARG A 165 -10.31 -14.73 4.39
N VAL A 166 -10.42 -13.40 4.34
CA VAL A 166 -10.05 -12.54 5.49
C VAL A 166 -10.90 -12.87 6.71
N LEU A 167 -12.21 -13.01 6.52
CA LEU A 167 -13.13 -13.33 7.61
C LEU A 167 -12.81 -14.70 8.22
N THR A 168 -12.60 -15.74 7.39
CA THR A 168 -12.20 -17.06 7.89
C THR A 168 -10.91 -17.02 8.70
N THR A 169 -9.87 -16.34 8.22
CA THR A 169 -8.61 -16.21 8.98
C THR A 169 -8.78 -15.42 10.28
N ALA A 170 -9.62 -14.38 10.28
CA ALA A 170 -9.92 -13.61 11.48
C ALA A 170 -10.65 -14.43 12.55
N HIS A 171 -11.62 -15.25 12.16
CA HIS A 171 -12.32 -16.16 13.08
C HIS A 171 -11.38 -17.17 13.72
N HIS A 172 -10.51 -17.82 12.93
CA HIS A 172 -9.51 -18.76 13.48
C HIS A 172 -8.55 -18.09 14.48
N THR A 173 -8.12 -16.86 14.20
CA THR A 173 -7.23 -16.15 15.13
C THR A 173 -7.96 -15.81 16.43
N ALA A 174 -9.24 -15.42 16.36
CA ALA A 174 -10.05 -15.14 17.55
C ALA A 174 -10.26 -16.39 18.41
N GLU A 175 -10.54 -17.55 17.79
CA GLU A 175 -10.68 -18.84 18.49
C GLU A 175 -9.38 -19.28 19.17
N THR A 176 -8.22 -19.08 18.52
CA THR A 176 -6.91 -19.48 19.10
C THR A 176 -6.45 -18.56 20.24
N THR A 177 -7.01 -17.35 20.35
CA THR A 177 -6.63 -16.35 21.38
C THR A 177 -7.57 -16.39 22.60
N GLN A 178 -8.66 -17.17 22.56
CA GLN A 178 -9.40 -17.47 23.77
C GLN A 178 -8.55 -18.38 24.66
N PRO A 179 -8.21 -17.97 25.90
CA PRO A 179 -7.53 -18.88 26.81
C PRO A 179 -8.45 -20.09 27.01
N THR A 180 -7.91 -21.28 26.75
CA THR A 180 -8.49 -22.53 27.25
C THR A 180 -8.85 -22.29 28.72
N GLN A 181 -10.15 -22.30 29.01
CA GLN A 181 -10.64 -22.35 30.38
C GLN A 181 -10.15 -23.63 31.06
#